data_AF-T0YHP3-F1
#
_entry.id   AF-T0YHP3-F1
#
_cell.length_a   1.000
_cell.length_b   1.000
_cell.length_c   1.000
_cell.angle_alpha   90.00
_cell.angle_beta   90.00
_cell.angle_gamma   90.00
#
_symmetry.space_group_name_H-M   'P 1'
#
loop_
_entity.id
_entity.type
_entity.pdbx_description
1 polymer ?
#
loop_
_entity_poly.entity_id
_entity_poly.type
_entity_poly.pdbx_seq_one_letter_code
_entity_poly.pdbx_strand_id
1 'polypeptide(L)' 'MDPEQFIRGFRESSPYIHRFRGQTFVISLEDESLSDGTLSSIASDVALLRSLGIGIILVFGVLRKD' A
#
# COMPACT_ATOMS: atom_id res chain seq x y z
N MET A 1 8.17 -13.88 -9.08
CA MET A 1 6.73 -14.08 -9.30
C MET A 1 6.55 -14.39 -10.78
N ASP A 2 5.71 -15.37 -11.12
CA ASP A 2 5.34 -15.63 -12.52
C ASP A 2 4.46 -14.46 -13.04
N PRO A 3 4.82 -13.82 -14.16
CA PRO A 3 4.04 -12.73 -14.75
C PRO A 3 2.56 -13.08 -14.98
N GLU A 4 2.24 -14.32 -15.35
CA GLU A 4 0.85 -14.73 -15.58
C GLU A 4 0.04 -14.73 -14.28
N GLN A 5 0.65 -15.21 -13.19
CA GLN A 5 0.03 -15.20 -11.87
C GLN A 5 -0.22 -13.77 -11.37
N PHE A 6 0.72 -12.85 -11.62
CA PHE A 6 0.54 -11.42 -11.31
C PHE A 6 -0.63 -10.83 -12.09
N ILE A 7 -0.65 -11.02 -13.42
CA ILE A 7 -1.69 -10.47 -14.30
C ILE A 7 -3.08 -10.99 -13.90
N ARG A 8 -3.19 -12.28 -13.56
CA ARG A 8 -4.44 -12.87 -13.10
C ARG A 8 -4.92 -12.22 -11.80
N GLY A 9 -4.08 -12.17 -10.76
CA GLY A 9 -4.45 -11.57 -9.48
C GLY A 9 -4.77 -10.07 -9.60
N PHE A 10 -4.06 -9.35 -10.47
CA PHE A 10 -4.33 -7.95 -10.75
C PHE A 10 -5.70 -7.74 -11.41
N ARG A 11 -6.06 -8.59 -12.38
CA ARG A 11 -7.37 -8.55 -13.05
C ARG A 11 -8.50 -8.91 -12.08
N GLU A 12 -8.31 -9.93 -11.25
CA GLU A 12 -9.27 -10.33 -10.21
C GLU A 12 -9.51 -9.21 -9.18
N SER A 13 -8.50 -8.37 -8.94
CA SER A 13 -8.59 -7.21 -8.05
C SER A 13 -9.30 -6.00 -8.69
N SER A 14 -9.59 -6.02 -9.99
CA SER A 14 -10.15 -4.88 -10.72
C SER A 14 -11.44 -4.29 -10.14
N PRO A 15 -12.39 -5.07 -9.56
CA PRO A 15 -13.59 -4.48 -8.95
C PRO A 15 -13.26 -3.59 -7.76
N TYR A 16 -12.26 -3.97 -6.94
CA TYR A 16 -11.83 -3.20 -5.78
C TYR A 16 -11.06 -1.95 -6.20
N ILE A 17 -10.18 -2.07 -7.22
CA ILE A 17 -9.47 -0.92 -7.80
C ILE A 17 -10.47 0.11 -8.32
N HIS A 18 -11.49 -0.33 -9.06
CA HIS A 18 -12.51 0.58 -9.57
C HIS A 18 -13.31 1.24 -8.45
N ARG A 19 -13.66 0.49 -7.39
CA ARG A 19 -14.39 1.00 -6.24
C ARG A 19 -13.66 2.11 -5.49
N PHE A 20 -12.33 2.04 -5.39
CA PHE A 20 -11.54 2.97 -4.58
C PHE A 20 -10.75 3.99 -5.40
N ARG A 21 -10.77 3.92 -6.73
CA ARG A 21 -10.17 4.95 -7.58
C ARG A 21 -10.76 6.32 -7.26
N GLY A 22 -9.88 7.31 -7.09
CA GLY A 22 -10.23 8.68 -6.69
C GLY A 22 -10.50 8.86 -5.19
N GLN A 23 -10.55 7.78 -4.40
CA GLN A 23 -10.66 7.85 -2.95
C GLN A 23 -9.29 7.97 -2.29
N THR A 24 -9.27 8.44 -1.05
CA THR A 24 -8.05 8.57 -0.24
C THR A 24 -8.08 7.60 0.92
N PHE A 25 -7.02 6.81 1.07
CA PHE A 25 -6.77 5.97 2.23
C PHE A 25 -5.80 6.65 3.19
N VAL A 26 -6.08 6.54 4.48
CA VAL A 26 -5.17 6.92 5.56
C VAL A 26 -4.58 5.64 6.14
N ILE A 27 -3.27 5.49 6.06
CA ILE A 27 -2.55 4.31 6.56
C ILE A 27 -1.69 4.75 7.73
N SER A 28 -1.99 4.20 8.91
CA SER A 28 -1.16 4.37 10.11
C SER A 28 -0.12 3.27 10.17
N LEU A 29 1.16 3.66 10.21
CA LEU A 29 2.30 2.75 10.38
C LEU A 29 2.82 2.90 11.81
N GLU A 30 2.82 1.78 12.54
CA GLU A 30 3.38 1.70 13.90
C GLU A 30 4.88 1.40 13.83
N ASP A 31 5.64 1.81 14.85
CA ASP A 31 7.11 1.80 14.83
C ASP A 31 7.70 0.39 14.64
N GLU A 32 7.00 -0.64 15.12
CA GLU A 32 7.37 -2.06 14.97
C GLU A 32 7.32 -2.53 13.50
N SER A 33 6.59 -1.81 12.64
CA SER A 33 6.50 -2.06 11.19
C SER A 33 7.68 -1.46 10.39
N LEU A 34 8.59 -0.72 11.04
CA LEU A 34 9.76 -0.09 10.42
C LEU A 34 11.03 -0.95 10.47
N SER A 35 10.89 -2.25 10.76
CA SER A 35 11.97 -3.23 10.64
C SER A 35 12.54 -3.31 9.20
N ASP A 36 13.80 -3.73 9.07
CA ASP A 36 14.52 -3.80 7.79
C ASP A 36 13.73 -4.60 6.73
N GLY A 37 13.49 -3.98 5.57
CA GLY A 37 12.80 -4.58 4.42
C GLY A 37 11.29 -4.32 4.36
N THR A 38 10.60 -4.19 5.49
CA THR A 38 9.14 -3.97 5.55
C THR A 38 8.76 -2.62 4.92
N LEU A 39 9.52 -1.58 5.22
CA LEU A 39 9.29 -0.24 4.66
C LEU A 39 9.43 -0.21 3.13
N SER A 40 10.36 -0.98 2.57
CA SER A 40 10.55 -1.06 1.11
C SER A 40 9.38 -1.77 0.42
N SER A 41 8.80 -2.80 1.05
CA SER A 41 7.61 -3.46 0.53
C SER A 41 6.41 -2.51 0.57
N ILE A 42 6.20 -1.84 1.70
CA ILE A 42 5.12 -0.85 1.86
C ILE A 42 5.26 0.29 0.83
N ALA A 43 6.47 0.80 0.61
CA ALA A 43 6.72 1.83 -0.38
C ALA A 43 6.34 1.37 -1.80
N SER A 44 6.64 0.12 -2.14
CA SER A 44 6.30 -0.47 -3.44
C SER A 44 4.77 -0.61 -3.62
N ASP A 45 4.07 -1.07 -2.58
CA ASP A 45 2.61 -1.19 -2.60
C ASP A 45 1.91 0.17 -2.65
N VAL A 46 2.42 1.15 -1.90
CA VAL A 46 1.93 2.54 -1.96
C VAL A 46 2.12 3.11 -3.37
N ALA A 47 3.26 2.88 -4.01
CA ALA A 47 3.51 3.32 -5.39
C ALA A 47 2.52 2.67 -6.37
N LEU A 48 2.25 1.37 -6.21
CA LEU A 48 1.25 0.65 -7.01
C LEU A 48 -0.14 1.28 -6.82
N LEU A 49 -0.60 1.47 -5.59
CA LEU A 49 -1.92 2.06 -5.31
C LEU A 49 -2.06 3.48 -5.86
N ARG A 50 -1.03 4.31 -5.72
CA ARG A 50 -0.97 5.65 -6.30
C ARG A 50 -1.10 5.62 -7.83
N SER A 51 -0.42 4.69 -8.49
CA SER A 51 -0.50 4.53 -9.95
C SER A 51 -1.91 4.13 -10.44
N LEU A 52 -2.71 3.50 -9.57
CA LEU A 52 -4.08 3.09 -9.86
C LEU A 52 -5.10 4.22 -9.64
N GLY A 53 -4.64 5.39 -9.19
CA GLY A 53 -5.45 6.57 -8.93
C GLY A 53 -6.05 6.62 -7.52
N ILE A 54 -5.47 5.89 -6.56
CA ILE A 54 -5.89 5.91 -5.16
C ILE A 54 -5.01 6.92 -4.41
N GLY A 55 -5.62 7.87 -3.70
CA GLY A 55 -4.91 8.78 -2.81
C GLY A 55 -4.41 8.05 -1.56
N ILE A 56 -3.20 8.36 -1.12
CA ILE A 56 -2.61 7.77 0.09
C ILE A 56 -2.10 8.89 0.99
N ILE A 57 -2.50 8.85 2.26
CA ILE A 57 -1.93 9.61 3.36
C ILE A 57 -1.27 8.61 4.31
N LEU A 58 0.03 8.77 4.57
CA LEU A 58 0.76 7.95 5.54
C LEU A 58 0.87 8.71 6.85
N VAL A 59 0.54 8.05 7.96
CA VAL A 59 0.71 8.56 9.32
C VAL A 59 1.71 7.66 10.01
N PHE A 60 2.78 8.24 10.54
CA PHE A 60 3.77 7.50 11.33
C PHE A 60 3.49 7.73 12.81
N GLY A 61 3.32 6.65 13.56
CA GLY A 61 3.34 6.72 15.02
C GLY A 61 4.73 7.11 15.49
N VAL A 62 4.83 8.11 16.37
CA VAL A 62 6.08 8.41 17.08
C VAL A 62 5.99 7.67 18.42
N LEU A 63 6.86 6.69 18.65
CA LEU A 63 7.02 6.16 19.99
C LEU A 63 7.59 7.27 20.88
N ARG A 64 6.85 7.65 21.92
CA ARG A 64 7.45 8.37 23.04
C ARG A 64 8.36 7.38 23.77
N LYS A 65 9.66 7.60 23.70
CA LYS A 65 10.59 7.04 24.68
C LYS A 65 10.47 7.89 25.95
N ASP A 66 9.67 7.39 26.89
CA ASP A 66 9.69 7.81 28.30
C ASP A 66 10.83 7.07 29.03
#